data_AF-A0A1F8LLX4-F1
#
_entry.id   AF-A0A1F8LLX4-F1
#
_cell.length_a   1.000
_cell.length_b   1.000
_cell.length_c   1.000
_cell.angle_alpha   90.00
_cell.angle_beta   90.00
_cell.angle_gamma   90.00
#
_symmetry.space_group_name_H-M   'P 1'
#
loop_
_entity.id
_entity.type
_entity.pdbx_description
1 polymer ?
#
loop_
_entity_poly.entity_id
_entity_poly.type
_entity_poly.pdbx_seq_one_letter_code
_entity_poly.pdbx_strand_id
1 'polypeptide(L)'
;MTAMRMDRTVSAAALEVEAGFRRQAGRLAVVAGLLLTAVGSFLPWIEGADLLSQRIVVDGLSRQADGALLIIVGMGQTGIVLSRSAAESRTMVIRVLPTVLGLVVLLTALTAHLDAATVIHGIESDGGTASISAGIWVATAGAALGALGGAWVTLSDRVRRGEWMTPGEYRQVLDRRTLVPVVAGLVGAAAGFAVGIMTALIGRTPDLTWGYVLIAALGTVLGGLVGHRIGRRLVGRHP
;
A
#
# COMPACT_ATOMS: atom_id res chain seq x y z
N MET A 1 18.10 -12.24 54.75
CA MET A 1 17.51 -12.84 53.54
C MET A 1 16.83 -11.74 52.73
N THR A 2 17.59 -10.98 51.95
CA THR A 2 17.07 -9.79 51.25
C THR A 2 17.84 -9.55 49.95
N ALA A 3 18.02 -10.60 49.15
CA ALA A 3 18.76 -10.53 47.90
C ALA A 3 18.17 -11.50 46.88
N MET A 4 16.95 -11.25 46.39
CA MET A 4 16.42 -11.97 45.21
C MET A 4 15.16 -11.32 44.61
N ARG A 5 15.13 -9.99 44.43
CA ARG A 5 14.01 -9.32 43.74
C ARG A 5 14.42 -8.34 42.63
N MET A 6 15.72 -8.15 42.41
CA MET A 6 16.23 -7.13 41.48
C MET A 6 16.40 -7.63 40.03
N ASP A 7 16.36 -8.93 39.77
CA ASP A 7 16.65 -9.47 38.43
C ASP A 7 15.47 -9.45 37.45
N ARG A 8 14.23 -9.50 37.95
CA ARG A 8 13.04 -9.59 37.07
C ARG A 8 12.67 -8.27 36.40
N THR A 9 12.97 -7.13 37.02
CA THR A 9 12.59 -5.82 36.49
C THR A 9 13.50 -5.36 35.36
N VAL A 10 14.80 -5.67 35.44
CA VAL A 10 15.77 -5.36 34.38
C VAL A 10 15.51 -6.20 33.13
N SER A 11 15.16 -7.47 33.29
CA SER A 11 14.82 -8.35 32.17
C SER A 11 13.55 -7.90 31.43
N ALA A 12 12.52 -7.46 32.15
CA ALA A 12 11.28 -6.97 31.54
C ALA A 12 11.48 -5.67 30.74
N ALA A 13 12.26 -4.72 31.26
CA ALA A 13 12.53 -3.45 30.59
C ALA A 13 13.34 -3.64 29.28
N ALA A 14 14.33 -4.54 29.28
CA ALA A 14 15.11 -4.85 28.08
C ALA A 14 14.24 -5.46 26.95
N LEU A 15 13.31 -6.34 27.31
CA LEU A 15 12.37 -6.96 26.37
C LEU A 15 11.38 -5.95 25.77
N GLU A 16 10.94 -4.94 26.54
CA GLU A 16 10.06 -3.88 26.03
C GLU A 16 10.76 -2.93 25.04
N VAL A 17 12.01 -2.56 25.31
CA VAL A 17 12.82 -1.70 24.42
C VAL A 17 13.06 -2.39 23.08
N GLU A 18 13.42 -3.68 23.10
CA GLU A 18 13.67 -4.45 21.89
C GLU A 18 12.39 -4.65 21.05
N ALA A 19 11.24 -4.83 21.71
CA ALA A 19 9.93 -4.93 21.06
C ALA A 19 9.48 -3.61 20.41
N GLY A 20 9.80 -2.46 21.02
CA GLY A 20 9.56 -1.14 20.45
C GLY A 20 10.35 -0.89 19.17
N PHE A 21 11.65 -1.24 19.18
CA PHE A 21 12.57 -1.05 18.07
C PHE A 21 12.17 -1.89 16.83
N ARG A 22 11.82 -3.17 17.02
CA ARG A 22 11.42 -4.07 15.92
C ARG A 22 10.16 -3.59 15.18
N ARG A 23 9.19 -3.00 15.89
CA ARG A 23 7.99 -2.38 15.28
C ARG A 23 8.33 -1.10 14.54
N GLN A 24 9.25 -0.30 15.08
CA GLN A 24 9.69 0.94 14.42
C GLN A 24 10.41 0.64 13.11
N ALA A 25 11.28 -0.37 13.06
CA ALA A 25 11.98 -0.76 11.83
C ALA A 25 11.00 -1.16 10.70
N GLY A 26 10.01 -2.01 11.00
CA GLY A 26 8.99 -2.40 10.02
C GLY A 26 8.13 -1.22 9.53
N ARG A 27 7.76 -0.32 10.44
CA ARG A 27 7.01 0.90 10.09
C ARG A 27 7.82 1.84 9.20
N LEU A 28 9.09 2.04 9.52
CA LEU A 28 10.01 2.85 8.73
C LEU A 28 10.21 2.24 7.34
N ALA A 29 10.34 0.91 7.24
CA ALA A 29 10.42 0.22 5.95
C ALA A 29 9.16 0.46 5.09
N VAL A 30 7.96 0.40 5.67
CA VAL A 30 6.72 0.69 4.93
C VAL A 30 6.67 2.14 4.45
N VAL A 31 7.04 3.10 5.30
CA VAL A 31 7.09 4.53 4.93
C VAL A 31 8.12 4.79 3.84
N ALA A 32 9.33 4.25 3.99
CA ALA A 32 10.39 4.35 2.98
C ALA A 32 9.97 3.68 1.67
N GLY A 33 9.30 2.53 1.75
CA GLY A 33 8.72 1.82 0.62
C GLY A 33 7.73 2.69 -0.15
N LEU A 34 6.77 3.31 0.55
CA LEU A 34 5.83 4.26 -0.06
C LEU A 34 6.54 5.44 -0.73
N LEU A 35 7.54 6.04 -0.08
CA LEU A 35 8.27 7.17 -0.66
C LEU A 35 9.01 6.78 -1.94
N LEU A 36 9.69 5.63 -1.94
CA LEU A 36 10.36 5.10 -3.13
C LEU A 36 9.36 4.77 -4.23
N THR A 37 8.24 4.11 -3.90
CA THR A 37 7.17 3.82 -4.85
C THR A 37 6.63 5.10 -5.47
N ALA A 38 6.34 6.11 -4.66
CA ALA A 38 5.86 7.40 -5.15
C ALA A 38 6.89 8.05 -6.09
N VAL A 39 8.15 8.19 -5.67
CA VAL A 39 9.21 8.76 -6.52
C VAL A 39 9.35 7.99 -7.83
N GLY A 40 9.37 6.65 -7.78
CA GLY A 40 9.45 5.80 -8.97
C GLY A 40 8.25 5.96 -9.91
N SER A 41 7.03 6.15 -9.37
CA SER A 41 5.83 6.39 -10.17
C SER A 41 5.87 7.73 -10.93
N PHE A 42 6.57 8.75 -10.42
CA PHE A 42 6.72 10.04 -11.12
C PHE A 42 7.87 10.05 -12.14
N LEU A 43 8.72 9.01 -12.17
CA LEU A 43 9.82 8.89 -13.11
C LEU A 43 9.39 8.18 -14.39
N PRO A 44 10.13 8.34 -15.49
CA PRO A 44 9.95 7.54 -16.70
C PRO A 44 10.04 6.05 -16.40
N TRP A 45 9.06 5.29 -16.87
CA TRP A 45 9.06 3.82 -16.84
C TRP A 45 9.56 3.25 -18.16
N ILE A 46 9.27 3.93 -19.27
CA ILE A 46 9.75 3.58 -20.60
C ILE A 46 10.32 4.85 -21.26
N GLU A 47 11.50 4.72 -21.86
CA GLU A 47 12.11 5.75 -22.68
C GLU A 47 12.59 5.15 -24.00
N GLY A 48 12.43 5.93 -25.07
CA GLY A 48 12.75 5.47 -26.41
C GLY A 48 12.56 6.54 -27.48
N ALA A 49 12.56 6.09 -28.73
CA ALA A 49 12.25 6.88 -29.91
C ALA A 49 11.34 6.10 -30.86
N ASP A 50 10.39 6.77 -31.50
CA ASP A 50 9.55 6.18 -32.54
C ASP A 50 10.30 6.03 -33.88
N LEU A 51 9.61 5.52 -34.90
CA LEU A 51 10.14 5.37 -36.26
C LEU A 51 10.63 6.69 -36.88
N LEU A 52 10.08 7.83 -36.46
CA LEU A 52 10.43 9.17 -36.91
C LEU A 52 11.48 9.83 -36.00
N SER A 53 12.11 9.04 -35.12
CA SER A 53 13.08 9.52 -34.12
C SER A 53 12.52 10.53 -33.11
N GLN A 54 11.20 10.59 -32.93
CA GLN A 54 10.58 11.40 -31.89
C GLN A 54 10.71 10.70 -30.54
N ARG A 55 11.13 11.45 -29.53
CA ARG A 55 11.32 10.92 -28.18
C ARG A 55 9.98 10.46 -27.60
N ILE A 56 9.91 9.20 -27.21
CA ILE A 56 8.81 8.63 -26.43
C ILE A 56 9.25 8.57 -24.96
N VAL A 57 8.43 9.12 -24.08
CA VAL A 57 8.57 8.99 -22.63
C VAL A 57 7.22 8.59 -22.07
N VAL A 58 7.17 7.43 -21.43
CA VAL A 58 5.99 6.95 -20.72
C VAL A 58 6.33 6.93 -19.23
N ASP A 59 5.71 7.82 -18.47
CA ASP A 59 5.85 7.86 -17.02
C ASP A 59 4.87 6.91 -16.33
N GLY A 60 5.12 6.67 -15.04
CA GLY A 60 4.30 5.78 -14.22
C GLY A 60 2.90 6.28 -13.89
N LEU A 61 2.55 7.53 -14.22
CA LEU A 61 1.23 8.13 -13.96
C LEU A 61 0.39 8.32 -15.23
N SER A 62 0.99 8.10 -16.39
CA SER A 62 0.34 8.15 -17.69
C SER A 62 -0.81 7.13 -17.76
N ARG A 63 -1.77 7.33 -18.67
CA ARG A 63 -2.99 6.51 -18.78
C ARG A 63 -2.77 4.99 -18.89
N GLN A 64 -1.56 4.57 -19.25
CA GLN A 64 -1.19 3.16 -19.42
C GLN A 64 -0.48 2.57 -18.19
N ALA A 65 -0.13 3.39 -17.19
CA ALA A 65 0.67 2.99 -16.05
C ALA A 65 -0.11 3.01 -14.73
N ASP A 66 0.11 1.98 -13.91
CA ASP A 66 -0.57 1.78 -12.62
C ASP A 66 0.09 2.51 -11.44
N GLY A 67 1.01 3.46 -11.69
CA GLY A 67 1.79 4.12 -10.63
C GLY A 67 0.93 4.91 -9.64
N ALA A 68 -0.22 5.45 -10.09
CA ALA A 68 -1.20 6.07 -9.21
C ALA A 68 -1.81 5.06 -8.23
N LEU A 69 -2.18 3.87 -8.72
CA LEU A 69 -2.73 2.79 -7.90
C LEU A 69 -1.72 2.32 -6.86
N LEU A 70 -0.45 2.15 -7.25
CA LEU A 70 0.64 1.80 -6.34
C LEU A 70 0.74 2.78 -5.16
N ILE A 71 0.68 4.09 -5.45
CA ILE A 71 0.75 5.14 -4.42
C ILE A 71 -0.45 5.05 -3.47
N ILE A 72 -1.68 4.90 -3.97
CA ILE A 72 -2.89 4.85 -3.13
C ILE A 72 -2.86 3.66 -2.19
N VAL A 73 -2.58 2.47 -2.73
CA VAL A 73 -2.60 1.24 -1.94
C VAL A 73 -1.44 1.28 -0.93
N GLY A 74 -0.28 1.82 -1.31
CA GLY A 74 0.84 2.08 -0.42
C GLY A 74 0.52 3.10 0.69
N MET A 75 -0.23 4.18 0.38
CA MET A 75 -0.72 5.13 1.37
C MET A 75 -1.69 4.46 2.35
N GLY A 76 -2.61 3.63 1.85
CA GLY A 76 -3.51 2.83 2.68
C GLY A 76 -2.76 1.89 3.62
N GLN A 77 -1.76 1.18 3.10
CA GLN A 77 -0.88 0.33 3.89
C GLN A 77 -0.15 1.13 4.98
N THR A 78 0.47 2.25 4.61
CA THR A 78 1.21 3.11 5.53
C THR A 78 0.30 3.66 6.63
N GLY A 79 -0.90 4.14 6.26
CA GLY A 79 -1.89 4.62 7.22
C GLY A 79 -2.30 3.56 8.24
N ILE A 80 -2.49 2.31 7.81
CA ILE A 80 -2.80 1.20 8.73
C ILE A 80 -1.61 0.91 9.65
N VAL A 81 -0.40 0.84 9.10
CA VAL A 81 0.82 0.50 9.85
C VAL A 81 1.18 1.55 10.91
N LEU A 82 0.92 2.82 10.62
CA LEU A 82 1.12 3.94 11.54
C LEU A 82 -0.06 4.16 12.50
N SER A 83 -1.25 3.66 12.17
CA SER A 83 -2.42 3.82 13.03
C SER A 83 -2.30 3.05 14.34
N ARG A 84 -2.51 3.76 15.46
CA ARG A 84 -2.59 3.16 16.79
C ARG A 84 -3.79 2.21 16.92
N SER A 85 -4.92 2.55 16.31
CA SER A 85 -6.13 1.73 16.37
C SER A 85 -5.97 0.39 15.65
N ALA A 86 -5.21 0.38 14.55
CA ALA A 86 -4.88 -0.86 13.84
C ALA A 86 -3.91 -1.74 14.65
N ALA A 87 -2.90 -1.14 15.27
CA ALA A 87 -1.91 -1.85 16.09
C ALA A 87 -2.48 -2.47 17.38
N GLU A 88 -3.51 -1.86 17.95
CA GLU A 88 -4.21 -2.34 19.15
C GLU A 88 -5.39 -3.27 18.82
N SER A 89 -5.74 -3.41 17.53
CA SER A 89 -6.88 -4.22 17.10
C SER A 89 -6.73 -5.69 17.49
N ARG A 90 -7.81 -6.27 18.01
CA ARG A 90 -7.92 -7.70 18.28
C ARG A 90 -8.32 -8.51 17.05
N THR A 91 -8.80 -7.85 15.99
CA THR A 91 -9.28 -8.51 14.79
C THR A 91 -8.13 -8.91 13.88
N MET A 92 -8.02 -10.22 13.60
CA MET A 92 -6.99 -10.79 12.73
C MET A 92 -6.94 -10.16 11.33
N VAL A 93 -8.10 -9.81 10.76
CA VAL A 93 -8.19 -9.12 9.45
C VAL A 93 -7.36 -7.84 9.44
N ILE A 94 -7.54 -6.98 10.44
CA ILE A 94 -6.85 -5.69 10.53
C ILE A 94 -5.33 -5.89 10.71
N ARG A 95 -4.93 -6.96 11.41
CA ARG A 95 -3.51 -7.28 11.65
C ARG A 95 -2.81 -7.79 10.39
N VAL A 96 -3.50 -8.54 9.54
CA VAL A 96 -2.92 -9.12 8.31
C VAL A 96 -3.01 -8.14 7.13
N LEU A 97 -3.89 -7.15 7.22
CA LEU A 97 -4.15 -6.17 6.16
C LEU A 97 -2.88 -5.44 5.66
N PRO A 98 -1.92 -5.00 6.50
CA PRO A 98 -0.66 -4.43 6.02
C PRO A 98 0.11 -5.32 5.05
N THR A 99 0.17 -6.62 5.34
CA THR A 99 0.86 -7.60 4.49
C THR A 99 0.11 -7.79 3.18
N VAL A 100 -1.22 -7.92 3.25
CA VAL A 100 -2.05 -8.09 2.05
C VAL A 100 -1.92 -6.87 1.13
N LEU A 101 -2.03 -5.66 1.67
CA LEU A 101 -1.87 -4.44 0.86
C LEU A 101 -0.47 -4.32 0.27
N GLY A 102 0.58 -4.61 1.06
CA GLY A 102 1.94 -4.60 0.53
C GLY A 102 2.17 -5.61 -0.58
N LEU A 103 1.62 -6.82 -0.47
CA LEU A 103 1.65 -7.81 -1.54
C LEU A 103 0.87 -7.36 -2.77
N VAL A 104 -0.28 -6.72 -2.61
CA VAL A 104 -1.05 -6.14 -3.73
C VAL A 104 -0.21 -5.08 -4.45
N VAL A 105 0.42 -4.14 -3.74
CA VAL A 105 1.31 -3.12 -4.34
C VAL A 105 2.45 -3.79 -5.10
N LEU A 106 3.10 -4.80 -4.51
CA LEU A 106 4.19 -5.51 -5.17
C LEU A 106 3.73 -6.25 -6.43
N LEU A 107 2.62 -6.98 -6.36
CA LEU A 107 2.08 -7.70 -7.52
C LEU A 107 1.69 -6.74 -8.64
N THR A 108 1.05 -5.62 -8.32
CA THR A 108 0.74 -4.56 -9.29
C THR A 108 2.02 -4.01 -9.94
N ALA A 109 3.08 -3.77 -9.16
CA ALA A 109 4.35 -3.30 -9.70
C ALA A 109 5.03 -4.32 -10.62
N LEU A 110 4.86 -5.63 -10.35
CA LEU A 110 5.33 -6.70 -11.23
C LEU A 110 4.48 -6.81 -12.50
N THR A 111 3.16 -6.64 -12.42
CA THR A 111 2.30 -6.58 -13.62
C THR A 111 2.69 -5.41 -14.50
N ALA A 112 3.02 -4.26 -13.92
CA ALA A 112 3.52 -3.11 -14.68
C ALA A 112 4.80 -3.41 -15.49
N HIS A 113 5.65 -4.35 -15.04
CA HIS A 113 6.82 -4.77 -15.83
C HIS A 113 6.40 -5.57 -17.08
N LEU A 114 5.36 -6.40 -16.97
CA LEU A 114 4.82 -7.18 -18.09
C LEU A 114 4.13 -6.25 -19.10
N ASP A 115 3.38 -5.27 -18.62
CA ASP A 115 2.73 -4.27 -19.46
C ASP A 115 3.76 -3.39 -20.17
N ALA A 116 4.81 -2.96 -19.45
CA ALA A 116 5.91 -2.20 -20.05
C ALA A 116 6.63 -2.98 -21.15
N ALA A 117 6.88 -4.28 -20.95
CA ALA A 117 7.46 -5.14 -21.97
C ALA A 117 6.55 -5.26 -23.21
N THR A 118 5.23 -5.34 -23.02
CA THR A 118 4.26 -5.38 -24.11
C THR A 118 4.25 -4.06 -24.90
N VAL A 119 4.31 -2.92 -24.23
CA VAL A 119 4.39 -1.59 -24.86
C VAL A 119 5.70 -1.44 -25.65
N ILE A 120 6.83 -1.84 -25.06
CA ILE A 120 8.14 -1.81 -25.75
C ILE A 120 8.09 -2.66 -27.01
N HIS A 121 7.55 -3.88 -26.94
CA HIS A 121 7.45 -4.76 -28.10
C HIS A 121 6.57 -4.16 -29.21
N GLY A 122 5.49 -3.45 -28.83
CA GLY A 122 4.68 -2.68 -29.78
C GLY A 122 5.50 -1.60 -30.49
N ILE A 123 6.22 -0.77 -29.73
CA ILE A 123 7.07 0.30 -30.28
C ILE A 123 8.14 -0.27 -31.21
N GLU A 124 8.80 -1.36 -30.82
CA GLU A 124 9.83 -2.03 -31.64
C GLU A 124 9.24 -2.64 -32.91
N SER A 125 8.03 -3.20 -32.84
CA SER A 125 7.33 -3.76 -34.01
C SER A 125 6.95 -2.69 -35.04
N ASP A 126 6.73 -1.45 -34.59
CA ASP A 126 6.49 -0.27 -35.43
C ASP A 126 7.79 0.35 -35.98
N GLY A 127 8.96 -0.25 -35.67
CA GLY A 127 10.27 0.20 -36.10
C GLY A 127 10.90 1.30 -35.23
N GLY A 128 10.34 1.54 -34.03
CA GLY A 128 10.96 2.36 -33.00
C GLY A 128 11.99 1.59 -32.16
N THR A 129 12.53 2.27 -31.15
CA THR A 129 13.41 1.68 -30.12
C THR A 129 12.92 2.13 -28.75
N ALA A 130 12.80 1.22 -27.79
CA ALA A 130 12.37 1.56 -26.44
C ALA A 130 13.03 0.66 -25.41
N SER A 131 13.18 1.17 -24.18
CA SER A 131 13.77 0.41 -23.09
C SER A 131 13.12 0.74 -21.75
N ILE A 132 13.20 -0.21 -20.83
CA ILE A 132 12.76 -0.02 -19.45
C ILE A 132 13.68 0.99 -18.78
N SER A 133 13.09 2.02 -18.18
CA SER A 133 13.79 3.09 -17.48
C SER A 133 13.86 2.86 -15.97
N ALA A 134 14.67 3.66 -15.28
CA ALA A 134 14.92 3.50 -13.85
C ALA A 134 13.66 3.66 -12.97
N GLY A 135 12.65 4.42 -13.42
CA GLY A 135 11.47 4.73 -12.62
C GLY A 135 10.70 3.49 -12.17
N ILE A 136 10.50 2.52 -13.08
CA ILE A 136 9.76 1.30 -12.75
C ILE A 136 10.51 0.43 -11.74
N TRP A 137 11.85 0.39 -11.83
CA TRP A 137 12.70 -0.35 -10.89
C TRP A 137 12.66 0.28 -9.49
N VAL A 138 12.71 1.61 -9.41
CA VAL A 138 12.57 2.35 -8.15
C VAL A 138 11.18 2.11 -7.54
N ALA A 139 10.13 2.12 -8.37
CA ALA A 139 8.77 1.87 -7.92
C ALA A 139 8.60 0.46 -7.32
N THR A 140 9.14 -0.56 -8.01
CA THR A 140 9.13 -1.96 -7.57
C THR A 140 9.99 -2.21 -6.34
N ALA A 141 11.16 -1.58 -6.24
CA ALA A 141 11.98 -1.65 -5.03
C ALA A 141 11.24 -1.07 -3.82
N GLY A 142 10.55 0.06 -4.00
CA GLY A 142 9.67 0.63 -2.99
C GLY A 142 8.52 -0.30 -2.60
N ALA A 143 7.88 -0.92 -3.60
CA ALA A 143 6.77 -1.85 -3.40
C ALA A 143 7.22 -3.10 -2.62
N ALA A 144 8.38 -3.65 -2.97
CA ALA A 144 8.99 -4.80 -2.30
C ALA A 144 9.35 -4.46 -0.84
N LEU A 145 9.96 -3.30 -0.60
CA LEU A 145 10.27 -2.83 0.74
C LEU A 145 9.00 -2.62 1.58
N GLY A 146 7.95 -2.07 0.98
CA GLY A 146 6.63 -1.95 1.58
C GLY A 146 6.04 -3.31 1.95
N ALA A 147 6.06 -4.28 1.03
CA ALA A 147 5.56 -5.64 1.26
C ALA A 147 6.31 -6.34 2.40
N LEU A 148 7.65 -6.28 2.41
CA LEU A 148 8.50 -6.86 3.45
C LEU A 148 8.28 -6.17 4.80
N GLY A 149 8.18 -4.84 4.83
CA GLY A 149 7.86 -4.09 6.04
C GLY A 149 6.49 -4.44 6.60
N GLY A 150 5.48 -4.56 5.73
CA GLY A 150 4.12 -4.99 6.11
C GLY A 150 4.09 -6.42 6.65
N ALA A 151 4.80 -7.35 6.01
CA ALA A 151 4.98 -8.73 6.49
C ALA A 151 5.67 -8.77 7.86
N TRP A 152 6.74 -7.99 8.04
CA TRP A 152 7.49 -7.91 9.29
C TRP A 152 6.63 -7.37 10.44
N VAL A 153 5.85 -6.31 10.21
CA VAL A 153 4.92 -5.78 11.22
C VAL A 153 3.90 -6.83 11.64
N THR A 154 3.31 -7.55 10.69
CA THR A 154 2.35 -8.63 10.99
C THR A 154 2.98 -9.80 11.74
N LEU A 155 4.18 -10.24 11.33
CA LEU A 155 4.86 -11.38 11.92
C LEU A 155 5.37 -11.07 13.34
N SER A 156 5.99 -9.90 13.53
CA SER A 156 6.48 -9.46 14.85
C SER A 156 5.35 -9.33 15.88
N ASP A 157 4.16 -8.91 15.44
CA ASP A 157 2.97 -8.82 16.28
C ASP A 157 2.47 -10.21 16.72
N ARG A 158 2.55 -11.22 15.84
CA ARG A 158 2.15 -12.60 16.16
C ARG A 158 3.14 -13.31 17.09
N VAL A 159 4.44 -13.22 16.80
CA VAL A 159 5.49 -13.84 17.62
C VAL A 159 5.39 -13.35 19.07
N ARG A 160 5.13 -12.05 19.27
CA ARG A 160 4.98 -11.46 20.61
C ARG A 160 3.77 -11.99 21.36
N ARG A 161 2.63 -12.23 20.70
CA ARG A 161 1.42 -12.70 21.37
C ARG A 161 1.40 -14.21 21.63
N GLY A 162 2.36 -14.95 21.09
CA GLY A 162 2.34 -16.42 21.14
C GLY A 162 1.15 -17.03 20.38
N GLU A 163 0.42 -16.21 19.61
CA GLU A 163 -0.77 -16.57 18.84
C GLU A 163 -0.31 -17.10 17.47
N TRP A 164 0.08 -18.37 17.42
CA TRP A 164 0.15 -19.11 16.16
C TRP A 164 -1.28 -19.56 15.83
N MET A 165 -1.78 -19.15 14.66
CA MET A 165 -3.19 -19.19 14.26
C MET A 165 -3.91 -20.45 14.75
N THR A 166 -4.93 -20.28 15.59
CA THR A 166 -5.81 -21.42 15.93
C THR A 166 -6.80 -21.64 14.78
N PRO A 167 -7.13 -22.90 14.42
CA PRO A 167 -8.01 -23.20 13.27
C PRO A 167 -9.37 -22.49 13.27
N GLY A 168 -9.88 -22.06 14.44
CA GLY A 168 -11.14 -21.32 14.58
C GLY A 168 -11.08 -19.87 14.10
N GLU A 169 -9.91 -19.23 14.11
CA GLU A 169 -9.74 -17.81 13.73
C GLU A 169 -9.89 -17.59 12.21
N TYR A 170 -9.61 -18.61 11.40
CA TYR A 170 -9.84 -18.59 9.94
C TYR A 170 -11.31 -18.34 9.59
N ARG A 171 -12.25 -18.94 10.34
CA ARG A 171 -13.68 -18.72 10.15
C ARG A 171 -14.10 -17.28 10.49
N GLN A 172 -13.47 -16.66 11.48
CA GLN A 172 -13.74 -15.28 11.87
C GLN A 172 -13.19 -14.26 10.87
N VAL A 173 -12.04 -14.55 10.25
CA VAL A 173 -11.48 -13.74 9.17
C VAL A 173 -12.39 -13.73 7.94
N LEU A 174 -12.96 -14.90 7.61
CA LEU A 174 -13.90 -15.06 6.50
C LEU A 174 -15.35 -14.68 6.86
N ASP A 175 -15.62 -14.27 8.10
CA ASP A 175 -16.96 -13.85 8.49
C ASP A 175 -17.33 -12.58 7.73
N ARG A 176 -18.48 -12.64 7.05
CA ARG A 176 -19.08 -11.56 6.29
C ARG A 176 -19.20 -10.28 7.14
N ARG A 177 -19.42 -10.41 8.45
CA ARG A 177 -19.54 -9.27 9.36
C ARG A 177 -18.25 -8.45 9.49
N THR A 178 -17.10 -9.10 9.36
CA THR A 178 -15.78 -8.47 9.44
C THR A 178 -15.26 -8.04 8.07
N LEU A 179 -15.54 -8.86 7.05
CA LEU A 179 -14.97 -8.71 5.71
C LEU A 179 -15.70 -7.62 4.89
N VAL A 180 -17.03 -7.53 4.98
CA VAL A 180 -17.84 -6.57 4.21
C VAL A 180 -17.50 -5.11 4.51
N PRO A 181 -17.35 -4.65 5.77
CA PRO A 181 -16.97 -3.26 6.06
C PRO A 181 -15.56 -2.90 5.59
N VAL A 182 -14.64 -3.87 5.58
CA VAL A 182 -13.26 -3.67 5.13
C VAL A 182 -13.22 -3.56 3.61
N VAL A 183 -13.84 -4.50 2.91
CA VAL A 183 -13.94 -4.47 1.44
C VAL A 183 -14.70 -3.24 0.96
N ALA A 184 -15.83 -2.91 1.58
CA ALA A 184 -16.58 -1.70 1.24
C ALA A 184 -15.76 -0.42 1.48
N GLY A 185 -14.93 -0.40 2.53
CA GLY A 185 -13.97 0.69 2.77
C GLY A 185 -12.91 0.80 1.67
N LEU A 186 -12.31 -0.33 1.26
CA LEU A 186 -11.32 -0.33 0.17
C LEU A 186 -11.94 0.10 -1.16
N VAL A 187 -13.13 -0.41 -1.49
CA VAL A 187 -13.89 -0.01 -2.69
C VAL A 187 -14.26 1.47 -2.65
N GLY A 188 -14.72 1.97 -1.50
CA GLY A 188 -15.02 3.38 -1.31
C GLY A 188 -13.79 4.26 -1.46
N ALA A 189 -12.63 3.84 -0.93
CA ALA A 189 -11.37 4.56 -1.07
C ALA A 189 -10.91 4.63 -2.52
N ALA A 190 -11.00 3.52 -3.27
CA ALA A 190 -10.69 3.50 -4.69
C ALA A 190 -11.64 4.41 -5.50
N ALA A 191 -12.96 4.35 -5.22
CA ALA A 191 -13.95 5.18 -5.89
C ALA A 191 -13.73 6.67 -5.60
N GLY A 192 -13.48 7.03 -4.34
CA GLY A 192 -13.22 8.43 -3.95
C GLY A 192 -11.95 8.99 -4.57
N PHE A 193 -10.90 8.18 -4.71
CA PHE A 193 -9.71 8.55 -5.47
C PHE A 193 -10.00 8.80 -6.94
N ALA A 194 -10.73 7.88 -7.59
CA ALA A 194 -11.10 8.01 -9.00
C ALA A 194 -11.91 9.29 -9.24
N VAL A 195 -12.86 9.61 -8.36
CA VAL A 195 -13.60 10.88 -8.39
C VAL A 195 -12.65 12.07 -8.19
N GLY A 196 -11.70 11.99 -7.27
CA GLY A 196 -10.70 13.03 -7.03
C GLY A 196 -9.83 13.31 -8.27
N ILE A 197 -9.32 12.25 -8.92
CA ILE A 197 -8.59 12.36 -10.18
C ILE A 197 -9.48 12.92 -11.29
N MET A 198 -10.72 12.46 -11.44
CA MET A 198 -11.61 12.95 -12.49
C MET A 198 -11.92 14.44 -12.28
N THR A 199 -12.15 14.87 -11.05
CA THR A 199 -12.38 16.28 -10.69
C THR A 199 -11.14 17.12 -10.99
N ALA A 200 -9.96 16.60 -10.67
CA ALA A 200 -8.67 17.19 -10.99
C ALA A 200 -8.47 17.37 -12.51
N LEU A 201 -8.73 16.33 -13.29
CA LEU A 201 -8.55 16.34 -14.76
C LEU A 201 -9.53 17.28 -15.46
N ILE A 202 -10.77 17.43 -14.95
CA ILE A 202 -11.76 18.36 -15.48
C ILE A 202 -11.36 19.82 -15.21
N GLY A 203 -10.64 20.07 -14.12
CA GLY A 203 -10.25 21.42 -13.69
C GLY A 203 -9.24 22.16 -14.59
N ARG A 204 -8.59 21.48 -15.56
CA ARG A 204 -7.69 22.05 -16.60
C ARG A 204 -6.79 23.22 -16.15
N THR A 205 -6.17 23.15 -14.96
CA THR A 205 -5.15 24.12 -14.56
C THR A 205 -3.77 23.45 -14.55
N PRO A 206 -2.84 23.82 -15.45
CA PRO A 206 -1.55 23.14 -15.60
C PRO A 206 -0.60 23.33 -14.40
N ASP A 207 -0.84 24.31 -13.52
CA ASP A 207 0.11 24.71 -12.47
C ASP A 207 -0.13 24.06 -11.09
N LEU A 208 -1.15 23.21 -10.95
CA LEU A 208 -1.61 22.68 -9.64
C LEU A 208 -1.49 21.16 -9.52
N THR A 209 -0.34 20.60 -9.93
CA THR A 209 -0.03 19.17 -9.78
C THR A 209 -0.21 18.67 -8.34
N TRP A 210 0.17 19.49 -7.35
CA TRP A 210 -0.03 19.20 -5.91
C TRP A 210 -1.49 19.28 -5.46
N GLY A 211 -2.30 20.15 -6.06
CA GLY A 211 -3.72 20.24 -5.77
C GLY A 211 -4.46 18.96 -6.15
N TYR A 212 -4.07 18.33 -7.27
CA TYR A 212 -4.65 17.08 -7.73
C TYR A 212 -4.33 15.90 -6.81
N VAL A 213 -3.09 15.80 -6.35
CA VAL A 213 -2.69 14.79 -5.36
C VAL A 213 -3.47 14.97 -4.06
N LEU A 214 -3.66 16.22 -3.61
CA LEU A 214 -4.40 16.53 -2.39
C LEU A 214 -5.90 16.16 -2.50
N ILE A 215 -6.53 16.51 -3.62
CA ILE A 215 -7.95 16.18 -3.91
C ILE A 215 -8.13 14.67 -4.02
N ALA A 216 -7.22 13.97 -4.69
CA ALA A 216 -7.28 12.52 -4.85
C ALA A 216 -7.08 11.81 -3.50
N ALA A 217 -6.12 12.25 -2.67
CA ALA A 217 -5.91 11.73 -1.32
C ALA A 217 -7.09 11.98 -0.39
N LEU A 218 -7.68 13.18 -0.42
CA LEU A 218 -8.91 13.50 0.31
C LEU A 218 -10.07 12.63 -0.15
N GLY A 219 -10.20 12.42 -1.46
CA GLY A 219 -11.16 11.51 -2.07
C GLY A 219 -11.00 10.08 -1.54
N THR A 220 -9.78 9.55 -1.50
CA THR A 220 -9.48 8.23 -0.94
C THR A 220 -9.92 8.10 0.52
N VAL A 221 -9.57 9.08 1.35
CA VAL A 221 -9.89 9.05 2.79
C VAL A 221 -11.40 9.14 3.02
N LEU A 222 -12.07 10.09 2.36
CA LEU A 222 -13.52 10.30 2.49
C LEU A 222 -14.29 9.11 1.93
N GLY A 223 -13.91 8.62 0.75
CA GLY A 223 -14.50 7.45 0.13
C GLY A 223 -14.34 6.21 1.00
N GLY A 224 -13.16 6.00 1.60
CA GLY A 224 -12.92 4.89 2.51
C GLY A 224 -13.76 4.95 3.78
N LEU A 225 -13.90 6.13 4.37
CA LEU A 225 -14.77 6.36 5.53
C LEU A 225 -16.25 6.09 5.22
N VAL A 226 -16.73 6.57 4.07
CA VAL A 226 -18.11 6.38 3.62
C VAL A 226 -18.36 4.91 3.32
N GLY A 227 -17.49 4.26 2.55
CA GLY A 227 -17.58 2.84 2.21
C GLY A 227 -17.60 1.94 3.45
N HIS A 228 -16.71 2.21 4.41
CA HIS A 228 -16.69 1.47 5.67
C HIS A 228 -17.98 1.63 6.49
N ARG A 229 -18.52 2.86 6.58
CA ARG A 229 -19.81 3.11 7.25
C ARG A 229 -20.97 2.39 6.58
N ILE A 230 -21.01 2.37 5.25
CA ILE A 230 -22.04 1.65 4.48
C ILE A 230 -21.93 0.14 4.73
N GLY A 231 -20.72 -0.42 4.63
CA GLY A 231 -20.50 -1.85 4.87
C GLY A 231 -20.93 -2.30 6.27
N ARG A 232 -20.67 -1.48 7.30
CA ARG A 232 -21.21 -1.72 8.65
C ARG A 232 -22.73 -1.75 8.70
N ARG A 233 -23.42 -0.84 7.99
CA ARG A 233 -24.90 -0.79 7.98
C ARG A 233 -25.50 -1.98 7.23
N LEU A 234 -24.85 -2.49 6.20
CA LEU A 234 -25.31 -3.66 5.45
C LEU A 234 -25.25 -4.94 6.31
N VAL A 235 -24.22 -5.06 7.13
CA VAL A 235 -24.05 -6.19 8.05
C VAL A 235 -25.04 -6.13 9.22
N GLY A 236 -25.32 -4.94 9.76
CA GLY A 236 -26.20 -4.77 10.93
C GLY A 236 -27.70 -4.94 10.67
N ARG A 237 -28.13 -5.16 9.41
CA ARG A 237 -29.55 -5.26 9.03
C ARG A 237 -30.09 -6.69 8.90
N HIS A 238 -29.24 -7.71 9.08
CA HIS A 238 -29.67 -9.10 9.08
C HIS A 238 -29.47 -9.71 10.49
N PRO A 239 -30.54 -9.84 11.29
CA PRO A 239 -30.52 -10.62 12.52
C PRO A 239 -30.19 -12.10 12.24
#